data_AF-S4PAU7-F1
#
_entry.id   AF-S4PAU7-F1
#
_cell.length_a   1.000
_cell.length_b   1.000
_cell.length_c   1.000
_cell.angle_alpha   90.00
_cell.angle_beta   90.00
_cell.angle_gamma   90.00
#
_symmetry.space_group_name_H-M   'P 1'
#
loop_
_entity.id
_entity.type
_entity.pdbx_description
1 polymer ?
#
loop_
_entity_poly.entity_id
_entity_poly.type
_entity_poly.pdbx_seq_one_letter_code
_entity_poly.pdbx_strand_id
1 'polypeptide(L)'
;MVAGAIIGKGGETIAQLQKDTGARVKMSKSHDFYPGTTERACLITGSVEGIMVVLDFIMEKIKEKPELVKPFPEGVDAKMPQDRDKQVKILVPNSTAGMIIGKGGNYIKLIKEQSGSYVQ
;
A
#
# COMPACT_ATOMS: atom_id res chain seq x y z
N MET A 1 1.50 12.52 -8.34
CA MET A 1 1.46 11.77 -7.06
C MET A 1 0.40 10.68 -7.18
N VAL A 2 0.73 9.42 -6.89
CA VAL A 2 -0.20 8.26 -7.01
C VAL A 2 -1.49 8.47 -6.20
N ALA A 3 -1.39 9.07 -5.02
CA ALA A 3 -2.55 9.40 -4.20
C ALA A 3 -3.60 10.28 -4.92
N GLY A 4 -3.18 11.15 -5.86
CA GLY A 4 -4.12 11.94 -6.65
C GLY A 4 -4.91 11.10 -7.67
N ALA A 5 -4.29 10.04 -8.22
CA ALA A 5 -4.95 9.12 -9.14
C ALA A 5 -5.98 8.23 -8.42
N ILE A 6 -5.71 7.86 -7.17
CA ILE A 6 -6.64 7.09 -6.32
C ILE A 6 -7.83 7.96 -5.89
N ILE A 7 -7.58 9.23 -5.53
CA ILE A 7 -8.63 10.15 -5.09
C ILE A 7 -9.54 10.56 -6.26
N GLY A 8 -8.97 10.80 -7.45
CA GLY A 8 -9.71 11.32 -8.59
C GLY A 8 -9.99 12.81 -8.51
N LYS A 9 -10.51 13.40 -9.59
CA LYS A 9 -10.82 14.84 -9.63
C LYS A 9 -11.99 15.11 -8.66
N GLY A 10 -11.79 16.03 -7.71
CA GLY A 10 -12.81 16.35 -6.71
C GLY A 10 -13.17 15.19 -5.77
N GLY A 11 -12.40 14.10 -5.74
CA GLY A 11 -12.72 12.91 -4.93
C GLY A 11 -13.73 11.95 -5.57
N GLU A 12 -14.05 12.09 -6.85
CA GLU A 12 -15.05 11.26 -7.53
C GLU A 12 -14.68 9.77 -7.53
N THR A 13 -13.42 9.44 -7.80
CA THR A 13 -12.96 8.06 -7.95
C THR A 13 -12.99 7.33 -6.63
N ILE A 14 -12.49 7.95 -5.55
CA ILE A 14 -12.54 7.37 -4.22
C ILE A 14 -13.97 7.30 -3.68
N ALA A 15 -14.85 8.24 -4.03
CA ALA A 15 -16.26 8.18 -3.64
C ALA A 15 -16.98 7.02 -4.32
N GLN A 16 -16.76 6.83 -5.62
CA GLN A 16 -17.32 5.72 -6.39
C GLN A 16 -16.79 4.37 -5.89
N LEU A 17 -15.48 4.25 -5.66
CA LEU A 17 -14.87 3.04 -5.11
C LEU A 17 -15.46 2.65 -3.76
N GLN A 18 -15.66 3.62 -2.87
CA GLN A 18 -16.30 3.37 -1.57
C GLN A 18 -17.76 2.94 -1.71
N LYS A 19 -18.49 3.52 -2.67
CA LYS A 19 -19.89 3.16 -2.96
C LYS A 19 -20.01 1.73 -3.48
N ASP A 20 -19.13 1.34 -4.39
CA ASP A 20 -19.19 0.03 -5.06
C ASP A 20 -18.72 -1.11 -4.14
N THR A 21 -17.73 -0.84 -3.30
CA THR A 21 -17.17 -1.85 -2.38
C THR A 21 -17.85 -1.90 -1.02
N GLY A 22 -18.60 -0.84 -0.66
CA GLY A 22 -19.07 -0.63 0.72
C GLY A 22 -17.94 -0.36 1.72
N ALA A 23 -16.68 -0.31 1.27
CA ALA A 23 -15.55 0.03 2.11
C ALA A 23 -15.42 1.55 2.25
N ARG A 24 -14.71 1.98 3.29
CA ARG A 24 -14.35 3.36 3.54
C ARG A 24 -12.85 3.52 3.39
N VAL A 25 -12.43 4.50 2.60
CA VAL A 25 -11.03 4.76 2.28
C VAL A 25 -10.67 6.18 2.72
N LYS A 26 -9.63 6.32 3.53
CA LYS A 26 -9.12 7.62 4.01
C LYS A 26 -7.63 7.72 3.74
N MET A 27 -7.23 8.79 3.08
CA MET A 27 -5.82 9.14 2.91
C MET A 27 -5.41 10.17 3.98
N SER A 28 -4.20 10.01 4.54
CA SER A 28 -3.48 11.07 5.28
C SER A 28 -3.42 12.36 4.47
N LYS A 29 -3.21 13.54 5.10
CA LYS A 29 -3.20 14.81 4.36
C LYS A 29 -2.04 14.87 3.36
N SER A 30 -2.09 15.83 2.44
CA SER A 30 -0.93 16.10 1.59
C SER A 30 0.26 16.48 2.47
N HIS A 31 1.42 15.86 2.22
CA HIS A 31 2.68 16.09 2.97
C HIS A 31 2.67 15.57 4.42
N ASP A 32 1.62 14.83 4.81
CA ASP A 32 1.54 14.09 6.06
C ASP A 32 2.04 12.66 5.81
N PHE A 33 3.32 12.45 6.03
CA PHE A 33 4.01 11.19 5.73
C PHE A 33 4.10 10.28 6.95
N TYR A 34 4.07 8.97 6.69
CA TYR A 34 4.34 8.00 7.74
C TYR A 34 5.78 8.21 8.28
N PRO A 35 6.00 8.24 9.61
CA PRO A 35 7.28 8.59 10.20
C PRO A 35 8.46 7.82 9.60
N GLY A 36 9.50 8.54 9.18
CA GLY A 36 10.69 7.95 8.54
C GLY A 36 10.51 7.56 7.07
N THR A 37 9.41 7.96 6.43
CA THR A 37 9.13 7.67 5.01
C THR A 37 8.72 8.92 4.25
N THR A 38 8.64 8.80 2.92
CA THR A 38 8.00 9.78 2.04
C THR A 38 6.63 9.29 1.56
N GLU A 39 5.99 8.39 2.31
CA GLU A 39 4.76 7.69 1.93
C GLU A 39 3.58 8.19 2.76
N ARG A 40 2.41 8.27 2.12
CA ARG A 40 1.16 8.66 2.77
C ARG A 40 0.43 7.42 3.24
N ALA A 41 -0.06 7.43 4.49
CA ALA A 41 -0.90 6.35 5.00
C ALA A 41 -2.29 6.36 4.35
N CYS A 42 -2.77 5.18 3.97
CA CYS A 42 -4.14 4.90 3.52
C CYS A 42 -4.81 3.98 4.55
N LEU A 43 -5.94 4.41 5.10
CA LEU A 43 -6.76 3.60 6.00
C LEU A 43 -7.99 3.10 5.23
N ILE A 44 -8.12 1.78 5.14
CA ILE A 44 -9.25 1.10 4.50
C ILE A 44 -10.04 0.39 5.61
N THR A 45 -11.37 0.51 5.61
CA THR A 45 -12.24 -0.13 6.60
C THR A 45 -13.49 -0.65 5.90
N GLY A 46 -13.85 -1.91 6.10
CA GLY A 46 -15.00 -2.53 5.44
C GLY A 46 -15.02 -4.04 5.67
N SER A 47 -15.81 -4.75 4.87
CA SER A 47 -15.71 -6.22 4.79
C SER A 47 -14.37 -6.64 4.18
N VAL A 48 -13.98 -7.90 4.39
CA VAL A 48 -12.75 -8.45 3.82
C VAL A 48 -12.77 -8.34 2.29
N GLU A 49 -13.90 -8.67 1.68
CA GLU A 49 -14.11 -8.59 0.24
C GLU A 49 -13.94 -7.16 -0.26
N GLY A 50 -14.56 -6.18 0.41
CA GLY A 50 -14.44 -4.77 0.05
C GLY A 50 -13.01 -4.26 0.20
N ILE A 51 -12.30 -4.67 1.25
CA ILE A 51 -10.89 -4.32 1.45
C ILE A 51 -10.02 -4.87 0.32
N MET A 52 -10.21 -6.14 -0.07
CA MET A 52 -9.44 -6.75 -1.15
C MET A 52 -9.66 -6.03 -2.48
N VAL A 53 -10.91 -5.70 -2.82
CA VAL A 53 -11.22 -4.94 -4.05
C VAL A 53 -10.54 -3.56 -4.04
N VAL A 54 -10.55 -2.86 -2.90
CA VAL A 54 -9.85 -1.57 -2.76
C VAL A 54 -8.33 -1.74 -2.91
N LEU A 55 -7.75 -2.79 -2.33
CA LEU A 55 -6.31 -3.07 -2.43
C LEU A 55 -5.90 -3.34 -3.87
N ASP A 56 -6.66 -4.17 -4.60
CA ASP A 56 -6.42 -4.47 -6.01
C ASP A 56 -6.47 -3.21 -6.87
N PHE A 57 -7.49 -2.36 -6.66
CA PHE A 57 -7.61 -1.07 -7.33
C PHE A 57 -6.39 -0.16 -7.09
N ILE A 58 -5.91 -0.07 -5.84
CA ILE A 58 -4.74 0.74 -5.49
C ILE A 58 -3.49 0.18 -6.17
N MET A 59 -3.29 -1.13 -6.16
CA MET A 59 -2.13 -1.78 -6.81
C MET A 59 -2.13 -1.54 -8.32
N GLU A 60 -3.29 -1.62 -8.96
CA GLU A 60 -3.44 -1.29 -10.39
C GLU A 60 -3.04 0.16 -10.67
N LYS A 61 -3.49 1.12 -9.84
CA LYS A 61 -3.12 2.54 -10.00
C LYS A 61 -1.63 2.82 -9.75
N ILE A 62 -0.98 2.06 -8.87
CA ILE A 62 0.48 2.12 -8.67
C ILE A 62 1.19 1.62 -9.94
N LYS A 63 0.73 0.50 -10.50
CA LYS A 63 1.30 -0.13 -11.70
C LYS A 63 1.11 0.69 -12.98
N GLU A 64 -0.02 1.38 -13.13
CA GLU A 64 -0.31 2.24 -14.28
C GLU A 64 0.61 3.47 -14.35
N LYS A 65 1.15 3.93 -13.21
CA LYS A 65 1.92 5.18 -13.10
C LYS A 65 3.21 5.00 -12.28
N PRO A 66 4.13 4.14 -12.71
CA PRO A 66 5.38 3.86 -11.98
C PRO A 66 6.26 5.10 -11.80
N GLU A 67 6.16 6.08 -12.70
CA GLU A 67 6.86 7.37 -12.63
C GLU A 67 6.44 8.21 -11.42
N LEU A 68 5.22 8.01 -10.88
CA LEU A 68 4.72 8.74 -9.72
C LEU A 68 5.18 8.14 -8.38
N VAL A 69 5.86 7.00 -8.40
CA VAL A 69 6.40 6.26 -7.23
C VAL A 69 7.90 6.52 -7.02
N LYS A 70 8.55 7.21 -7.95
CA LYS A 70 9.96 7.64 -7.85
C LYS A 70 10.04 9.05 -7.25
N PRO A 71 10.21 9.22 -5.93
CA PRO A 71 10.79 10.45 -5.43
C PRO A 71 12.30 10.31 -5.65
N PHE A 72 12.93 11.22 -6.39
CA PHE A 72 14.05 12.01 -5.89
C PHE A 72 14.61 12.89 -7.02
N PRO A 73 14.97 14.15 -6.72
CA PRO A 73 15.90 14.94 -7.53
C PRO A 73 17.28 14.27 -7.55
N GLU A 74 18.04 14.55 -8.60
CA GLU A 74 19.40 14.07 -8.83
C GLU A 74 20.29 14.25 -7.57
N GLY A 75 20.95 13.18 -7.08
CA GLY A 75 22.08 13.30 -6.15
C GLY A 75 22.01 12.61 -4.78
N VAL A 76 21.03 11.75 -4.48
CA VAL A 76 21.00 10.97 -3.22
C VAL A 76 21.22 9.47 -3.51
N ASP A 77 22.16 8.86 -2.79
CA ASP A 77 22.72 7.52 -2.98
C ASP A 77 21.76 6.46 -3.58
N ALA A 78 22.17 5.94 -4.74
CA ALA A 78 21.48 4.96 -5.57
C ALA A 78 21.48 3.53 -4.99
N LYS A 79 21.10 3.36 -3.72
CA LYS A 79 20.99 2.05 -3.05
C LYS A 79 19.58 1.72 -2.55
N MET A 80 18.55 2.44 -3.01
CA MET A 80 17.16 2.02 -2.79
C MET A 80 16.70 1.08 -3.93
N PRO A 81 16.01 -0.02 -3.61
CA PRO A 81 15.69 -1.08 -4.57
C PRO A 81 14.87 -0.52 -5.74
N GLN A 82 15.25 -0.91 -6.95
CA GLN A 82 14.76 -0.41 -8.23
C GLN A 82 13.28 -0.74 -8.55
N ASP A 83 12.54 -1.35 -7.62
CA ASP A 83 11.17 -1.87 -7.83
C ASP A 83 10.18 -1.37 -6.75
N ARG A 84 10.12 -0.06 -6.49
CA ARG A 84 9.12 0.49 -5.54
C ARG A 84 7.68 0.32 -6.03
N ASP A 85 7.48 0.29 -7.34
CA ASP A 85 6.20 0.04 -8.00
C ASP A 85 5.70 -1.41 -7.84
N LYS A 86 6.56 -2.33 -7.38
CA LYS A 86 6.22 -3.74 -7.10
C LYS A 86 6.19 -4.07 -5.61
N GLN A 87 6.27 -3.06 -4.74
CA GLN A 87 6.27 -3.24 -3.29
C GLN A 87 4.97 -2.72 -2.67
N VAL A 88 4.46 -3.45 -1.69
CA VAL A 88 3.33 -3.05 -0.85
C VAL A 88 3.79 -3.02 0.60
N LYS A 89 3.49 -1.93 1.30
CA LYS A 89 3.80 -1.79 2.73
C LYS A 89 2.51 -1.73 3.53
N ILE A 90 2.37 -2.64 4.47
CA ILE A 90 1.17 -2.80 5.28
C ILE A 90 1.53 -2.55 6.74
N LEU A 91 0.77 -1.67 7.39
CA LEU A 91 0.89 -1.43 8.82
C LEU A 91 0.06 -2.47 9.56
N VAL A 92 0.69 -3.20 10.47
CA VAL A 92 0.03 -4.24 11.29
C VAL A 92 0.25 -3.95 12.78
N PRO A 93 -0.73 -4.22 13.65
CA PRO A 93 -0.53 -4.21 15.09
C PRO A 93 0.58 -5.19 15.50
N ASN A 94 1.34 -4.87 16.56
CA ASN A 94 2.44 -5.70 17.02
C ASN A 94 2.00 -7.14 17.38
N SER A 95 0.80 -7.30 17.94
CA SER A 95 0.21 -8.61 18.22
C SER A 95 -0.04 -9.42 16.94
N THR A 96 -0.57 -8.78 15.89
CA THR A 96 -0.83 -9.41 14.60
C THR A 96 0.47 -9.70 13.84
N ALA A 97 1.49 -8.84 13.95
CA ALA A 97 2.80 -9.10 13.38
C ALA A 97 3.38 -10.42 13.90
N GLY A 98 3.27 -10.68 15.21
CA GLY A 98 3.67 -11.96 15.81
C GLY A 98 2.95 -13.17 15.22
N MET A 99 1.65 -13.04 14.93
CA MET A 99 0.86 -14.10 14.27
C MET A 99 1.29 -14.33 12.81
N ILE A 100 1.55 -13.26 12.06
CA ILE A 100 2.02 -13.34 10.66
C ILE A 100 3.43 -13.95 10.59
N ILE A 101 4.31 -13.62 11.54
CA ILE A 101 5.65 -14.21 11.63
C ILE A 101 5.54 -15.70 12.00
N GLY A 102 4.69 -16.01 12.99
CA GLY A 102 4.52 -17.35 13.54
C GLY A 102 5.72 -17.78 14.40
N LYS A 103 5.54 -18.88 15.16
CA LYS A 103 6.60 -19.41 16.04
C LYS A 103 7.85 -19.76 15.21
N GLY A 104 8.99 -19.16 15.57
CA GLY A 104 10.27 -19.37 14.87
C GLY A 104 10.31 -18.84 13.42
N GLY A 105 9.37 -17.99 13.02
CA GLY A 105 9.27 -17.48 11.65
C GLY A 105 8.71 -18.49 10.63
N ASN A 106 8.08 -19.58 11.09
CA ASN A 106 7.58 -20.61 10.19
C ASN A 106 6.42 -20.15 9.32
N TYR A 107 5.53 -19.30 9.85
CA TYR A 107 4.34 -18.87 9.10
C TYR A 107 4.72 -17.86 8.00
N ILE A 108 5.60 -16.90 8.29
CA ILE A 108 6.10 -15.99 7.25
C ILE A 108 6.91 -16.70 6.16
N LYS A 109 7.63 -17.78 6.48
CA LYS A 109 8.30 -18.62 5.47
C LYS A 109 7.29 -19.32 4.55
N LEU A 110 6.24 -19.88 5.13
CA LEU A 110 5.14 -20.48 4.35
C LEU A 110 4.48 -19.45 3.43
N ILE A 111 4.22 -18.24 3.93
CA ILE A 111 3.65 -17.16 3.12
C ILE A 111 4.58 -16.83 1.93
N LYS A 112 5.89 -16.72 2.15
CA LYS A 112 6.87 -16.48 1.07
C LYS A 112 6.85 -17.59 0.02
N GLU A 113 6.79 -18.84 0.45
CA GLU A 113 6.77 -20.01 -0.43
C GLU A 113 5.48 -20.07 -1.25
N GLN A 114 4.31 -19.92 -0.62
CA GLN A 114 3.01 -20.01 -1.29
C GLN A 114 2.73 -18.82 -2.22
N SER A 115 3.11 -17.61 -1.81
CA SER A 115 2.86 -16.41 -2.61
C SER A 115 3.94 -16.16 -3.67
N GLY A 116 5.07 -16.86 -3.60
CA GLY A 116 6.27 -16.55 -4.39
C GLY A 116 6.82 -15.14 -4.15
N SER A 117 6.36 -14.45 -3.10
CA SER A 117 6.67 -13.05 -2.82
C SER A 117 7.71 -12.93 -1.71
N TYR A 118 8.49 -11.86 -1.76
CA TYR A 118 9.40 -11.52 -0.67
C TYR A 118 8.68 -10.67 0.39
N VAL A 119 8.53 -11.24 1.59
CA VAL A 119 7.89 -10.57 2.75
C VAL A 119 8.94 -10.22 3.79
N GLN A 120 8.93 -9.00 4.33
CA GLN A 120 9.84 -8.57 5.39
C GLN A 120 9.11 -7.76 6.46
#